data_AF-A0A3B1BM93-F1
#
_entry.id   AF-A0A3B1BM93-F1
#
_cell.length_a   1.000
_cell.length_b   1.000
_cell.length_c   1.000
_cell.angle_alpha   90.00
_cell.angle_beta   90.00
_cell.angle_gamma   90.00
#
_symmetry.space_group_name_H-M   'P 1'
#
loop_
_entity.id
_entity.type
_entity.pdbx_description
1 polymer ?
#
loop_
_entity_poly.entity_id
_entity_poly.type
_entity_poly.pdbx_seq_one_letter_code
_entity_poly.pdbx_strand_id
1 'polypeptide(L)'
;ARRQGKSHINLLHDGLRFFLIIFKVGTLYSPLKIFMPISVFFFLMSVGYYSYTYFTTARFTNMGLLLFVTSVLVFLIGLVSEQITTLMYQNQHVDNES
;
A
#
# COMPACT_ATOMS: atom_id res chain seq x y z
N ALA A 1 24.82 36.38 22.11
CA ALA A 1 23.57 35.58 22.19
C ALA A 1 23.82 34.19 21.59
N ARG A 2 23.78 33.12 22.39
CA ARG A 2 24.05 31.74 21.93
C ARG A 2 22.73 31.13 21.46
N ARG A 3 22.56 30.93 20.14
CA ARG A 3 21.36 30.28 19.59
C ARG A 3 21.41 28.78 19.88
N GLN A 4 20.63 28.35 20.87
CA GLN A 4 20.34 26.93 21.08
C GLN A 4 19.35 26.48 20.00
N GLY A 5 19.87 26.01 18.87
CA GLY A 5 19.06 25.30 17.89
C GLY A 5 19.36 23.81 18.00
N LYS A 6 18.74 23.11 18.97
CA LYS A 6 18.66 21.64 18.87
C LYS A 6 17.72 21.38 17.71
N SER A 7 18.23 20.94 16.56
CA SER A 7 17.38 20.44 15.48
C SER A 7 16.49 19.34 16.03
N HIS A 8 15.23 19.68 16.30
CA HIS A 8 14.21 18.77 16.81
C HIS A 8 13.64 17.90 15.67
N ILE A 9 14.42 17.67 14.61
CA ILE A 9 14.07 16.84 13.46
C ILE A 9 14.38 15.40 13.85
N ASN A 10 13.46 14.82 14.60
CA ASN A 10 13.48 13.40 14.89
C ASN A 10 12.97 12.68 13.65
N LEU A 11 13.88 12.30 12.74
CA LEU A 11 13.57 11.66 11.45
C LEU A 11 12.57 10.49 11.59
N LEU A 12 12.66 9.73 12.69
CA LEU A 12 11.71 8.65 13.01
C LEU A 12 10.32 9.17 13.36
N HIS A 13 10.21 10.20 14.20
CA HIS A 13 8.93 10.78 14.60
C HIS A 13 8.25 11.54 13.45
N ASP A 14 9.03 12.28 12.66
CA ASP A 14 8.54 12.99 11.48
C ASP A 14 8.18 12.02 10.35
N GLY A 15 8.97 10.96 10.15
CA GLY A 15 8.66 9.89 9.22
C GLY A 15 7.37 9.14 9.58
N LEU A 16 7.14 8.84 10.85
CA LEU A 16 5.88 8.24 11.32
C LEU A 16 4.69 9.17 11.11
N ARG A 17 4.80 10.47 11.40
CA ARG A 17 3.73 11.44 11.11
C ARG A 17 3.42 11.52 9.62
N PHE A 18 4.45 11.52 8.78
CA PHE A 18 4.28 11.54 7.33
C PHE A 18 3.59 10.26 6.82
N PHE A 19 4.00 9.09 7.32
CA PHE A 19 3.37 7.81 7.00
C PHE A 19 1.90 7.78 7.43
N LEU A 20 1.58 8.28 8.63
CA LEU A 20 0.20 8.38 9.13
C LEU A 20 -0.65 9.35 8.29
N ILE A 21 -0.07 10.44 7.76
CA ILE A 21 -0.77 11.35 6.85
C ILE A 21 -1.10 10.66 5.53
N ILE A 22 -0.14 9.94 4.93
CA ILE A 22 -0.39 9.14 3.71
C ILE A 22 -1.50 8.12 3.99
N PHE A 23 -1.40 7.39 5.10
CA PHE A 23 -2.38 6.39 5.51
C PHE A 23 -3.76 7.01 5.69
N LYS A 24 -3.86 8.14 6.39
CA LYS A 24 -5.10 8.90 6.62
C LYS A 24 -5.69 9.38 5.31
N VAL A 25 -4.90 9.95 4.40
CA VAL A 25 -5.40 10.45 3.11
C VAL A 25 -5.87 9.28 2.23
N GLY A 26 -5.14 8.18 2.13
CA GLY A 26 -5.60 7.07 1.30
C GLY A 26 -6.78 6.31 1.89
N THR A 27 -6.84 6.11 3.21
CA THR A 27 -8.02 5.48 3.84
C THR A 27 -9.27 6.35 3.75
N LEU A 28 -9.15 7.67 3.79
CA LEU A 28 -10.31 8.57 3.78
C LEU A 28 -10.91 8.79 2.38
N TYR A 29 -10.08 8.73 1.32
CA TYR A 29 -10.52 9.10 -0.03
C TYR A 29 -10.65 7.92 -1.01
N SER A 30 -9.80 6.90 -0.92
CA SER A 30 -9.88 5.69 -1.75
C SER A 30 -8.73 4.75 -1.35
N PRO A 31 -8.99 3.69 -0.58
CA PRO A 31 -7.95 2.75 -0.15
C PRO A 31 -7.20 2.14 -1.35
N LEU A 32 -7.87 1.95 -2.49
CA LEU A 32 -7.27 1.41 -3.71
C LEU A 32 -6.03 2.19 -4.16
N LYS A 33 -6.00 3.52 -4.00
CA LYS A 33 -4.86 4.36 -4.41
C LYS A 33 -3.57 4.07 -3.64
N ILE A 34 -3.66 3.55 -2.41
CA ILE A 34 -2.48 3.10 -1.65
C ILE A 34 -2.09 1.68 -2.04
N PHE A 35 -3.06 0.77 -2.16
CA PHE A 35 -2.78 -0.64 -2.43
C PHE A 35 -2.30 -0.90 -3.86
N MET A 36 -2.71 -0.07 -4.83
CA MET A 36 -2.30 -0.20 -6.23
C MET A 36 -0.78 -0.04 -6.43
N PRO A 37 -0.10 1.07 -6.03
CA PRO A 37 1.34 1.19 -6.22
C PRO A 37 2.13 0.13 -5.44
N ILE A 38 1.64 -0.29 -4.26
CA ILE A 38 2.26 -1.35 -3.46
C ILE A 38 2.17 -2.70 -4.19
N SER A 39 0.99 -3.08 -4.66
CA SER A 39 0.80 -4.33 -5.41
C SER A 39 1.62 -4.36 -6.69
N VAL A 40 1.69 -3.25 -7.44
CA VAL A 40 2.54 -3.12 -8.64
C VAL A 40 4.02 -3.27 -8.28
N PHE A 41 4.49 -2.65 -7.20
CA PHE A 41 5.87 -2.80 -6.73
C PHE A 41 6.21 -4.28 -6.42
N PHE A 42 5.36 -4.95 -5.64
CA PHE A 42 5.55 -6.37 -5.31
C PHE A 42 5.45 -7.28 -6.54
N PHE A 43 4.54 -6.98 -7.47
CA PHE A 43 4.39 -7.72 -8.72
C PHE A 43 5.65 -7.59 -9.58
N LEU A 44 6.16 -6.38 -9.79
CA LEU A 44 7.38 -6.13 -10.55
C LEU A 44 8.60 -6.80 -9.89
N MET A 45 8.69 -6.72 -8.55
CA MET A 45 9.75 -7.38 -7.79
C MET A 45 9.67 -8.91 -7.93
N SER A 46 8.46 -9.48 -7.88
CA SER A 46 8.23 -10.92 -8.09
C SER A 46 8.62 -11.35 -9.50
N VAL A 47 8.19 -10.62 -10.53
CA VAL A 47 8.52 -10.90 -11.94
C VAL A 47 10.03 -10.77 -12.19
N GLY A 48 10.67 -9.73 -11.64
CA GLY A 48 12.11 -9.53 -11.75
C GLY A 48 12.91 -10.65 -11.09
N TYR A 49 12.54 -11.02 -9.87
CA TYR A 49 13.17 -12.13 -9.13
C TYR A 49 12.96 -13.47 -9.84
N TYR A 50 11.72 -13.74 -10.29
CA TYR A 50 11.39 -14.95 -11.05
C TYR A 50 12.21 -15.04 -12.34
N SER A 51 12.29 -13.93 -13.11
CA SER A 51 13.07 -13.87 -14.34
C SER A 51 14.55 -14.16 -14.07
N TYR A 52 15.15 -13.51 -13.06
CA TYR A 52 16.55 -13.73 -12.68
C TYR A 52 16.83 -15.20 -12.31
N THR A 53 15.97 -15.81 -11.50
CA THR A 53 16.10 -17.21 -11.08
C THR A 53 15.88 -18.18 -12.24
N TYR A 54 14.95 -17.87 -13.15
CA TYR A 54 14.70 -18.68 -14.34
C TYR A 54 15.96 -18.77 -15.22
N PHE A 55 16.64 -17.64 -15.47
CA PHE A 55 17.87 -17.61 -16.26
C PHE A 55 19.08 -18.25 -15.57
N THR A 56 19.18 -18.17 -14.24
CA THR A 56 20.36 -18.67 -13.51
C THR A 56 20.24 -20.12 -13.07
N THR A 57 19.06 -20.56 -12.65
CA THR A 57 18.90 -21.87 -11.97
C THR A 57 17.83 -22.75 -12.62
N ALA A 58 17.05 -22.24 -13.58
CA ALA A 58 15.90 -22.93 -14.20
C ALA A 58 14.92 -23.56 -13.19
N ARG A 59 14.91 -23.04 -11.94
CA ARG A 59 14.10 -23.54 -10.84
C ARG A 59 12.99 -22.56 -10.53
N PHE A 60 11.76 -23.06 -10.46
CA PHE A 60 10.65 -22.32 -9.91
C PHE A 60 10.85 -22.19 -8.39
N THR A 61 11.26 -21.03 -7.89
CA THR A 61 11.42 -20.81 -6.45
C THR A 61 10.07 -20.60 -5.78
N ASN A 62 9.78 -21.37 -4.73
CA ASN A 62 8.59 -21.20 -3.87
C ASN A 62 8.43 -19.74 -3.39
N MET A 63 9.54 -19.04 -3.13
CA MET A 63 9.52 -17.66 -2.64
C MET A 63 9.05 -16.64 -3.69
N GLY A 64 9.39 -16.85 -4.97
CA GLY A 64 8.87 -16.02 -6.07
C GLY A 64 7.36 -16.21 -6.26
N LEU A 65 6.87 -17.44 -6.13
CA LEU A 65 5.44 -17.75 -6.14
C LEU A 65 4.71 -17.11 -4.95
N LEU A 66 5.29 -17.17 -3.75
CA LEU A 66 4.75 -16.50 -2.57
C LEU A 66 4.64 -14.98 -2.79
N LEU A 67 5.71 -14.33 -3.27
CA LEU A 67 5.68 -12.90 -3.60
C LEU A 67 4.63 -12.55 -4.65
N PHE A 68 4.46 -13.40 -5.67
CA PHE A 68 3.44 -13.22 -6.70
C PHE A 68 2.03 -13.28 -6.10
N VAL A 69 1.73 -14.33 -5.35
CA VAL A 69 0.44 -14.51 -4.67
C VAL A 69 0.17 -13.36 -3.70
N THR A 70 1.18 -12.92 -2.94
CA THR A 70 1.05 -11.75 -2.07
C THR A 70 0.69 -10.48 -2.85
N SER A 71 1.30 -10.23 -4.01
CA SER A 71 0.97 -9.07 -4.83
C SER A 71 -0.50 -9.08 -5.29
N VAL A 72 -1.01 -10.26 -5.68
CA VAL A 72 -2.40 -10.46 -6.10
C VAL A 72 -3.35 -10.24 -4.92
N LEU A 73 -3.03 -10.79 -3.75
CA LEU A 73 -3.86 -10.60 -2.54
C LEU A 73 -3.94 -9.14 -2.13
N VAL A 74 -2.82 -8.40 -2.14
CA VAL A 74 -2.80 -6.96 -1.85
C VAL A 74 -3.68 -6.19 -2.84
N PHE A 75 -3.64 -6.54 -4.12
CA PHE A 75 -4.49 -5.93 -5.14
C PHE A 75 -5.97 -6.21 -4.91
N LEU A 76 -6.33 -7.47 -4.64
CA LEU A 76 -7.72 -7.87 -4.37
C LEU A 76 -8.28 -7.19 -3.12
N ILE A 77 -7.49 -7.09 -2.04
CA ILE A 77 -7.88 -6.35 -0.83
C ILE A 77 -8.11 -4.88 -1.15
N GLY A 78 -7.29 -4.27 -2.01
CA GLY A 78 -7.49 -2.91 -2.50
C GLY A 78 -8.83 -2.73 -3.21
N LEU A 79 -9.20 -3.66 -4.11
CA LEU A 79 -10.49 -3.63 -4.82
C LEU A 79 -11.68 -3.82 -3.88
N VAL A 80 -11.61 -4.78 -2.96
CA VAL A 80 -12.67 -5.03 -1.96
C VAL A 80 -12.86 -3.81 -1.06
N SER A 81 -11.76 -3.17 -0.65
CA SER A 81 -11.83 -1.96 0.18
C SER A 81 -12.54 -0.81 -0.56
N GLU A 82 -12.28 -0.63 -1.85
CA GLU A 82 -12.97 0.37 -2.68
C GLU A 82 -14.48 0.07 -2.81
N GLN A 83 -14.83 -1.21 -2.97
CA GLN A 83 -16.23 -1.65 -3.04
C GLN A 83 -16.97 -1.36 -1.72
N ILE A 84 -16.35 -1.65 -0.57
CA ILE A 84 -16.90 -1.35 0.76
C ILE A 84 -17.09 0.16 0.94
N THR A 85 -16.10 0.98 0.56
CA THR A 85 -16.21 2.43 0.63
C THR A 85 -17.38 2.96 -0.21
N THR A 86 -17.55 2.43 -1.43
CA THR A 86 -18.65 2.81 -2.33
C THR A 86 -20.01 2.45 -1.74
N LEU A 87 -20.15 1.24 -1.19
CA LEU A 87 -21.38 0.79 -0.52
C LEU A 87 -21.72 1.66 0.70
N MET A 88 -20.72 1.99 1.54
CA MET A 88 -20.91 2.82 2.72
C MET A 88 -21.39 4.24 2.35
N TYR A 89 -20.85 4.81 1.27
CA TYR A 89 -21.27 6.13 0.79
C TYR A 89 -22.69 6.11 0.21
N GLN A 90 -23.08 5.03 -0.47
CA GLN A 90 -24.46 4.84 -0.97
C GLN A 90 -25.48 4.75 0.18
N ASN A 91 -25.19 3.99 1.23
CA ASN A 91 -26.09 3.89 2.39
C ASN A 91 -26.31 5.25 3.08
N GLN A 92 -25.27 6.07 3.19
CA GLN A 92 -25.36 7.39 3.81
C GLN A 92 -26.22 8.38 3.00
N HIS A 93 -26.43 8.16 1.71
CA HIS A 93 -27.37 8.95 0.90
C HIS A 93 -28.82 8.56 1.17
N VAL A 94 -29.10 7.27 1.38
CA VAL A 94 -30.46 6.77 1.64
C VAL A 94 -31.00 7.28 2.98
N ASP A 95 -30.17 7.35 4.02
CA ASP A 95 -30.59 7.77 5.36
C ASP A 95 -30.87 9.29 5.49
N ASN A 96 -30.37 10.12 4.56
CA ASN A 96 -30.58 11.58 4.57
C ASN A 96 -31.84 12.04 3.82
N GLU A 97 -32.46 11.15 3.04
CA GLU A 97 -33.67 11.45 2.26
C GLU A 97 -34.97 10.97 2.95
N SER A 98 -34.85 10.28 4.11
CA SER A 98 -35.96 9.78 4.94
C SER A 98 -36.19 10.60 6.20
#